data_AF-A0A7R9B813-F1
#
_entry.id   AF-A0A7R9B813-F1
#
_cell.length_a   1.000
_cell.length_b   1.000
_cell.length_c   1.000
_cell.angle_alpha   90.00
_cell.angle_beta   90.00
_cell.angle_gamma   90.00
#
_symmetry.space_group_name_H-M   'P 1'
#
loop_
_entity.id
_entity.type
_entity.pdbx_description
1 polymer ?
#
loop_
_entity_poly.entity_id
_entity_poly.type
_entity_poly.pdbx_seq_one_letter_code
_entity_poly.pdbx_strand_id
1 'polypeptide(L)'
;SFLLTYKTINRNAFSPIRATTFSAGLDLKSPYNCNIQYSCRHLVKINISIILPPGKRLVEYLRNLTKTIVVMSAYYSIIMVTLFLELKPQHRGSQHYFSQRRGCLRLVNVP
;
A
#
# COMPACT_ATOMS: atom_id res chain seq x y z
N SER A 1 20.93 -26.69 -11.26
CA SER A 1 19.98 -26.83 -10.13
C SER A 1 20.14 -25.62 -9.22
N PHE A 2 19.05 -24.95 -8.84
CA PHE A 2 19.12 -23.85 -7.87
C PHE A 2 18.88 -24.44 -6.48
N LEU A 3 19.83 -24.25 -5.57
CA LEU A 3 19.72 -24.72 -4.18
C LEU A 3 19.17 -23.58 -3.32
N LEU A 4 18.03 -23.81 -2.66
CA LEU A 4 17.51 -22.90 -1.65
C LEU A 4 18.15 -23.25 -0.30
N THR A 5 18.84 -22.30 0.31
CA THR A 5 19.47 -22.49 1.62
C THR A 5 18.65 -21.75 2.68
N TYR A 6 18.49 -22.33 3.86
CA TYR A 6 17.83 -21.69 4.98
C TYR A 6 18.63 -21.89 6.26
N LYS A 7 18.45 -20.97 7.22
CA LYS A 7 19.05 -21.04 8.56
C LYS A 7 17.95 -20.86 9.61
N THR A 8 17.90 -21.76 10.58
CA THR A 8 17.01 -21.63 11.74
C THR A 8 17.52 -20.54 12.67
N ILE A 9 16.65 -19.62 13.06
CA ILE A 9 16.97 -18.52 13.99
C ILE A 9 16.85 -19.01 15.44
N ASN A 10 15.97 -19.96 15.72
CA ASN A 10 15.77 -20.56 17.04
C ASN A 10 15.56 -22.08 16.92
N ARG A 11 15.78 -22.82 18.03
CA ARG A 11 15.64 -24.28 18.14
C ARG A 11 14.24 -24.79 17.87
N ASN A 12 13.22 -23.96 18.09
CA ASN A 12 11.83 -24.35 17.88
C ASN A 12 11.39 -24.21 16.41
N ALA A 13 12.23 -23.66 15.53
CA ALA A 13 11.89 -23.44 14.13
C ALA A 13 11.76 -24.77 13.37
N PHE A 14 10.83 -24.83 12.42
CA PHE A 14 10.63 -26.01 11.56
C PHE A 14 11.38 -25.86 10.24
N SER A 15 11.87 -26.98 9.70
CA SER A 15 12.42 -27.02 8.35
C SER A 15 11.30 -26.79 7.31
N PRO A 16 11.53 -26.00 6.25
CA PRO A 16 10.63 -25.94 5.11
C PRO A 16 10.52 -27.31 4.44
N ILE A 17 9.30 -27.75 4.16
CA ILE A 17 9.04 -29.08 3.57
C ILE A 17 8.33 -28.90 2.25
N ARG A 18 8.67 -29.75 1.27
CA ARG A 18 7.90 -29.86 0.04
C ARG A 18 6.90 -31.00 0.19
N ALA A 19 5.61 -30.72 0.04
CA ALA A 19 4.56 -31.74 0.15
C ALA A 19 4.71 -32.87 -0.89
N THR A 20 5.04 -32.53 -2.14
CA THR A 20 5.30 -33.50 -3.22
C THR A 20 6.47 -33.02 -4.09
N THR A 21 7.11 -33.92 -4.83
CA THR A 21 8.26 -33.57 -5.70
C THR A 21 7.95 -32.44 -6.70
N PHE A 22 6.71 -32.38 -7.19
CA PHE A 22 6.23 -31.42 -8.18
C PHE A 22 5.64 -30.14 -7.59
N SER A 23 5.52 -30.02 -6.26
CA SER A 23 4.99 -28.82 -5.64
C SER A 23 5.86 -27.60 -5.93
N ALA A 24 5.24 -26.49 -6.33
CA ALA A 24 5.94 -25.24 -6.61
C ALA A 24 6.44 -24.53 -5.34
N GLY A 25 5.75 -24.73 -4.20
CA GLY A 25 6.05 -24.10 -2.92
C GLY A 25 6.70 -25.03 -1.90
N LEU A 26 7.17 -24.42 -0.81
CA LEU A 26 7.58 -25.10 0.41
C LEU A 26 6.66 -24.66 1.55
N ASP A 27 6.19 -25.61 2.33
CA ASP A 27 5.34 -25.36 3.49
C ASP A 27 6.16 -24.72 4.60
N LEU A 28 5.64 -23.62 5.15
CA LEU A 28 6.25 -22.86 6.24
C LEU A 28 5.39 -22.96 7.48
N LYS A 29 5.99 -23.34 8.62
CA LYS A 29 5.28 -23.55 9.88
C LYS A 29 5.73 -22.56 10.94
N SER A 30 4.76 -22.00 11.67
CA SER A 30 5.06 -21.19 12.84
C SER A 30 5.32 -22.07 14.07
N PRO A 31 6.36 -21.77 14.87
CA PRO A 31 6.57 -22.41 16.16
C PRO A 31 5.72 -21.80 17.29
N TYR A 32 4.89 -20.79 16.98
CA TYR A 32 4.09 -20.07 17.95
C TYR A 32 2.62 -20.40 17.78
N ASN A 33 1.94 -20.62 18.90
CA ASN A 33 0.50 -20.60 18.93
C ASN A 33 0.03 -19.16 18.76
N CYS A 34 -0.82 -18.89 17.79
CA CYS A 34 -1.45 -17.59 17.60
C CYS A 34 -2.96 -17.77 17.38
N ASN A 35 -3.74 -16.86 17.94
CA ASN A 35 -5.16 -16.76 17.65
C ASN A 35 -5.37 -15.56 16.74
N ILE A 36 -5.92 -15.80 15.55
CA ILE A 36 -6.15 -14.75 14.56
C ILE A 36 -7.61 -14.34 14.65
N GLN A 37 -7.85 -13.12 15.15
CA GLN A 37 -9.20 -12.55 15.20
C GLN A 37 -9.76 -12.35 13.79
N TYR A 38 -11.09 -12.50 13.66
CA TYR A 38 -11.80 -12.28 12.42
C TYR A 38 -11.54 -10.87 11.88
N SER A 39 -11.35 -10.77 10.56
CA SER A 39 -11.10 -9.52 9.84
C SER A 39 -9.80 -8.78 10.22
N CYS A 40 -8.92 -9.39 11.01
CA CYS A 40 -7.61 -8.81 11.36
C CYS A 40 -6.47 -9.44 10.54
N ARG A 41 -5.36 -8.71 10.39
CA ARG A 41 -4.12 -9.21 9.80
C ARG A 41 -3.05 -9.32 10.89
N HIS A 42 -2.36 -10.45 10.95
CA HIS A 42 -1.31 -10.71 11.93
C HIS A 42 -0.02 -11.15 11.24
N LEU A 43 1.11 -10.64 11.72
CA LEU A 43 2.43 -11.11 11.31
C LEU A 43 2.80 -12.34 12.16
N VAL A 44 2.74 -13.52 11.53
CA VAL A 44 3.11 -14.78 12.19
C VAL A 44 4.56 -15.12 11.86
N LYS A 45 5.41 -15.15 12.89
CA LYS A 45 6.84 -15.45 12.74
C LYS A 45 7.06 -16.95 12.52
N ILE A 46 8.03 -17.28 11.66
CA ILE A 46 8.43 -18.66 11.31
C ILE A 46 9.84 -19.02 11.80
N ASN A 47 10.60 -18.06 12.33
CA ASN A 47 11.95 -18.24 12.89
C ASN A 47 12.97 -18.93 11.98
N ILE A 48 12.85 -18.73 10.67
CA ILE A 48 13.88 -19.10 9.70
C ILE A 48 14.32 -17.87 8.91
N SER A 49 15.58 -17.83 8.52
CA SER A 49 16.07 -16.92 7.48
C SER A 49 16.35 -17.73 6.22
N ILE A 50 16.03 -17.15 5.07
CA ILE A 50 16.19 -17.81 3.76
C ILE A 50 17.28 -17.08 3.00
N ILE A 51 18.22 -17.84 2.47
CA ILE A 51 19.23 -17.36 1.52
C ILE A 51 18.74 -17.76 0.15
N LEU A 52 18.29 -16.76 -0.60
CA LEU A 52 17.74 -16.97 -1.94
C LEU A 52 18.90 -17.23 -2.90
N PRO A 53 18.81 -18.26 -3.76
CA PRO A 53 19.85 -18.53 -4.73
C PRO A 53 20.00 -17.34 -5.69
N PRO A 54 21.21 -17.07 -6.19
CA PRO A 54 21.42 -16.02 -7.18
C PRO A 54 20.62 -16.36 -8.44
N GLY A 55 19.56 -15.58 -8.68
CA GLY A 55 18.69 -15.74 -9.84
C GLY A 55 18.23 -14.37 -10.34
N LYS A 56 18.46 -14.09 -11.63
CA LYS A 56 18.09 -12.82 -12.28
C LYS A 56 16.64 -12.42 -12.00
N ARG A 57 15.72 -13.39 -11.94
CA ARG A 57 14.27 -13.18 -11.75
C ARG A 57 13.86 -12.53 -10.42
N LEU A 58 14.54 -12.81 -9.31
CA LEU A 58 14.15 -12.24 -8.01
C LEU A 58 14.59 -10.78 -7.88
N VAL A 59 15.83 -10.47 -8.31
CA VAL A 59 16.33 -9.10 -8.35
C VAL A 59 15.51 -8.27 -9.33
N GLU A 60 15.14 -8.84 -10.47
CA GLU A 60 14.25 -8.21 -11.45
C GLU A 60 12.84 -7.98 -10.90
N TYR A 61 12.27 -8.96 -10.20
CA TYR A 61 10.97 -8.83 -9.54
C TYR A 61 10.99 -7.74 -8.46
N LEU A 62 11.99 -7.73 -7.58
CA LEU A 62 12.14 -6.72 -6.52
C LEU A 62 12.36 -5.32 -7.12
N ARG A 63 13.14 -5.21 -8.20
CA ARG A 63 13.36 -3.96 -8.93
C ARG A 63 12.09 -3.47 -9.63
N ASN A 64 11.27 -4.37 -10.17
CA ASN A 64 10.00 -4.00 -10.79
C ASN A 64 8.98 -3.58 -9.73
N LEU A 65 8.93 -4.28 -8.59
CA LEU A 65 8.06 -3.94 -7.47
C LEU A 65 8.36 -2.54 -6.91
N THR A 66 9.64 -2.20 -6.71
CA THR A 66 10.04 -0.87 -6.23
C THR A 66 9.70 0.22 -7.24
N LYS A 67 9.90 -0.01 -8.54
CA LYS A 67 9.46 0.93 -9.59
C LYS A 67 7.95 1.18 -9.55
N THR A 68 7.15 0.14 -9.44
CA THR A 68 5.67 0.27 -9.37
C THR A 68 5.24 1.06 -8.14
N ILE A 69 5.84 0.80 -6.97
CA ILE A 69 5.52 1.52 -5.73
C ILE A 69 5.87 3.01 -5.87
N VAL A 70 7.04 3.35 -6.41
CA VAL A 70 7.47 4.74 -6.62
C VAL A 70 6.51 5.46 -7.56
N VAL A 71 6.16 4.86 -8.70
CA VAL A 71 5.23 5.45 -9.67
C VAL A 71 3.86 5.70 -9.05
N MET A 72 3.32 4.72 -8.30
CA MET A 72 2.03 4.87 -7.63
C MET A 72 2.09 5.98 -6.57
N SER A 73 3.16 6.04 -5.77
CA SER A 73 3.32 7.10 -4.76
C SER A 73 3.41 8.50 -5.39
N ALA A 74 4.13 8.63 -6.51
CA ALA A 74 4.22 9.88 -7.25
C ALA A 74 2.86 10.30 -7.83
N TYR A 75 2.13 9.35 -8.42
CA TYR A 75 0.78 9.60 -8.96
C TYR A 75 -0.20 10.08 -7.88
N TYR A 76 -0.20 9.43 -6.71
CA TYR A 76 -1.00 9.88 -5.56
C TYR A 76 -0.59 11.27 -5.06
N SER A 77 0.71 11.57 -5.01
CA SER A 77 1.16 12.92 -4.61
C SER A 77 0.72 13.99 -5.61
N ILE A 78 0.74 13.70 -6.91
CA ILE A 78 0.26 14.63 -7.94
C ILE A 78 -1.24 14.89 -7.76
N ILE A 79 -2.04 13.83 -7.61
CA ILE A 79 -3.49 13.96 -7.36
C ILE A 79 -3.77 14.82 -6.13
N MET A 80 -3.07 14.58 -5.02
CA MET A 80 -3.27 15.34 -3.79
C MET A 80 -2.88 16.82 -3.95
N VAL A 81 -1.80 17.11 -4.68
CA VAL A 81 -1.40 18.50 -5.00
C VAL A 81 -2.40 19.17 -5.92
N THR A 82 -2.89 18.49 -6.95
CA THR A 82 -3.91 19.02 -7.86
C THR A 82 -5.20 19.34 -7.11
N LEU A 83 -5.70 18.40 -6.30
CA LEU A 83 -6.87 18.62 -5.42
C LEU A 83 -6.65 19.80 -4.47
N PHE A 84 -5.46 19.93 -3.88
CA PHE A 84 -5.15 21.04 -2.98
C PHE A 84 -5.09 22.40 -3.70
N LEU A 85 -4.58 22.45 -4.92
CA LEU A 85 -4.54 23.67 -5.73
C LEU A 85 -5.92 24.07 -6.25
N GLU A 86 -6.76 23.10 -6.60
CA GLU A 86 -8.14 23.33 -7.07
C GLU A 86 -9.07 23.77 -5.94
N LEU A 87 -8.77 23.37 -4.71
CA LEU A 87 -9.48 23.79 -3.50
C LEU A 87 -9.02 25.15 -2.94
N LYS A 88 -8.04 25.84 -3.56
CA LYS A 88 -7.79 27.24 -3.20
C LYS A 88 -8.97 28.09 -3.68
N PRO A 89 -9.79 28.66 -2.77
CA PRO A 89 -10.87 29.54 -3.19
C PRO A 89 -10.27 30.71 -3.97
N GLN A 90 -10.79 30.96 -5.17
CA GLN A 90 -10.58 32.25 -5.82
C GLN A 90 -11.18 33.33 -4.91
N HIS A 91 -10.35 33.98 -4.10
CA HIS A 91 -10.65 35.31 -3.60
C HIS A 91 -10.58 36.28 -4.78
N ARG A 92 -11.60 36.26 -5.64
CA ARG A 92 -11.95 37.41 -6.47
C ARG A 92 -13.04 38.16 -5.73
N GLY A 93 -12.69 39.38 -5.33
CA GLY A 93 -13.60 40.28 -4.63
C GLY A 93 -14.87 40.50 -5.43
N SER A 94 -16.00 40.37 -4.75
CA SER A 94 -17.26 40.96 -5.17
C SER A 94 -17.98 41.34 -3.88
N GLN A 95 -17.90 42.61 -3.51
CA GLN A 95 -18.74 43.17 -2.46
C GLN A 95 -20.17 43.20 -3.00
N HIS A 96 -21.02 42.30 -2.50
CA HIS A 96 -22.46 42.41 -2.67
C HIS A 96 -23.08 42.69 -1.31
N TYR A 97 -23.51 43.95 -1.12
CA TYR A 97 -24.33 44.34 0.01
C TYR A 97 -25.73 43.75 -0.14
N PHE A 98 -26.11 42.85 0.77
CA PHE A 98 -27.49 42.39 0.90
C PHE A 98 -28.24 43.33 1.85
N SER A 99 -29.11 44.19 1.29
CA SER A 99 -30.10 44.94 2.07
C SER A 99 -31.37 44.10 2.18
N GLN A 100 -31.70 43.68 3.39
CA GLN A 100 -32.87 42.89 3.71
C GLN A 100 -34.04 43.82 4.06
N ARG A 101 -34.93 44.09 3.09
CA ARG A 101 -36.31 44.49 3.40
C ARG A 101 -37.30 43.74 2.51
N ARG A 102 -38.01 42.80 3.17
CA ARG A 102 -39.34 42.26 2.90
C ARG A 102 -39.76 42.18 1.41
N GLY A 103 -39.61 40.97 0.86
CA GLY A 103 -40.59 40.41 -0.07
C GLY A 103 -40.63 41.00 -1.48
N CYS A 104 -39.55 40.90 -2.25
CA CYS A 104 -39.58 40.68 -3.70
C CYS A 104 -38.14 40.51 -4.21
N LEU A 105 -37.78 39.35 -4.78
CA LEU A 105 -36.51 39.17 -5.48
C LEU A 105 -36.67 39.72 -6.90
N ARG A 106 -36.10 40.90 -7.18
CA ARG A 106 -35.80 41.35 -8.55
C ARG A 106 -34.28 41.37 -8.73
N LEU A 107 -33.80 40.58 -9.70
CA LEU A 107 -32.48 40.79 -10.28
C LEU A 107 -32.52 42.12 -11.04
N VAL A 108 -31.74 43.10 -10.59
CA VAL A 108 -31.52 44.33 -11.34
C VAL A 108 -30.14 44.22 -11.97
N ASN A 109 -30.09 44.07 -13.29
CA ASN A 109 -28.88 44.34 -14.06
C ASN A 109 -28.76 45.86 -14.18
N VAL A 110 -27.67 46.42 -13.67
CA VAL A 110 -27.28 47.81 -13.92
C VAL A 110 -26.08 47.76 -14.87
N PRO A 111 -26.05 48.56 -15.95
CA PRO A 111 -24.93 48.61 -16.90
C PRO A 111 -23.63 49.12 -16.28
#